data_AF-A0A3B8ZER1-F1
#
_entry.id   AF-A0A3B8ZER1-F1
#
_cell.length_a   1.000
_cell.length_b   1.000
_cell.length_c   1.000
_cell.angle_alpha   90.00
_cell.angle_beta   90.00
_cell.angle_gamma   90.00
#
_symmetry.space_group_name_H-M   'P 1'
#
loop_
_entity.id
_entity.type
_entity.pdbx_description
1 polymer ?
#
loop_
_entity_poly.entity_id
_entity_poly.type
_entity_poly.pdbx_seq_one_letter_code
_entity_poly.pdbx_strand_id
1 'polypeptide(L)'
;MTSLDGISKEMSPILRMSAPKGVRDIASTAFKPGVPLFRSWICLGGILPIDFSDLTLLSITPGVGFVEQSRMGSMRFWRHERTICPVESGCRLTDTLTFEPRLGGPLAVAFVRKFFAHRHKMLRKHLGAF
;
A
#
# COMPACT_ATOMS: atom_id res chain seq x y z
N MET A 1 5.91 -1.46 8.77
CA MET A 1 7.00 -0.94 7.91
C MET A 1 6.42 0.13 7.01
N THR A 2 7.00 1.34 7.03
CA THR A 2 6.54 2.53 6.28
C THR A 2 7.57 3.01 5.26
N SER A 3 8.69 2.28 5.13
CA SER A 3 9.75 2.61 4.19
C SER A 3 9.38 2.20 2.76
N LEU A 4 9.81 3.00 1.79
CA LEU A 4 9.54 2.76 0.37
C LEU A 4 10.20 1.48 -0.15
N ASP A 5 11.36 1.12 0.38
CA ASP A 5 12.02 -0.16 0.11
C ASP A 5 11.20 -1.34 0.64
N GLY A 6 10.54 -1.18 1.79
CA GLY A 6 9.60 -2.17 2.33
C GLY A 6 8.40 -2.34 1.42
N ILE A 7 7.79 -1.25 0.99
CA ILE A 7 6.65 -1.26 0.05
C ILE A 7 7.06 -1.91 -1.28
N SER A 8 8.20 -1.52 -1.86
CA SER A 8 8.69 -2.12 -3.11
C SER A 8 8.93 -3.64 -2.97
N LYS A 9 9.47 -4.09 -1.84
CA LYS A 9 9.66 -5.53 -1.53
C LYS A 9 8.33 -6.27 -1.28
N GLU A 10 7.33 -5.61 -0.69
CA GLU A 10 5.97 -6.16 -0.53
C GLU A 10 5.27 -6.36 -1.89
N MET A 11 5.47 -5.43 -2.83
CA MET A 11 4.75 -5.42 -4.12
C MET A 11 5.45 -6.24 -5.22
N SER A 12 6.76 -6.47 -5.09
CA SER A 12 7.55 -7.27 -6.03
C SER A 12 7.16 -8.77 -6.00
N PRO A 13 7.06 -9.45 -7.16
CA PRO A 13 7.40 -8.97 -8.51
C PRO A 13 6.19 -8.41 -9.30
N ILE A 14 5.00 -8.39 -8.70
CA ILE A 14 3.76 -8.15 -9.45
C ILE A 14 3.58 -6.66 -9.76
N LEU A 15 3.81 -5.78 -8.79
CA LEU A 15 3.68 -4.34 -8.93
C LEU A 15 4.92 -3.63 -8.38
N ARG A 16 5.27 -2.49 -8.97
CA ARG A 16 6.31 -1.59 -8.47
C ARG A 16 5.72 -0.19 -8.38
N MET A 17 5.81 0.43 -7.21
CA MET A 17 5.51 1.85 -7.05
C MET A 17 6.77 2.68 -7.23
N SER A 18 6.70 3.73 -8.05
CA SER A 18 7.76 4.73 -8.13
C SER A 18 7.57 5.75 -7.00
N ALA A 19 8.65 6.08 -6.29
CA ALA A 19 8.67 7.20 -5.35
C ALA A 19 9.50 8.37 -5.91
N PRO A 20 9.16 9.63 -5.61
CA PRO A 20 9.98 10.78 -5.98
C PRO A 20 11.37 10.68 -5.36
N LYS A 21 12.40 11.11 -6.09
CA LYS A 21 13.78 11.20 -5.59
C LYS A 21 13.82 12.14 -4.39
N GLY A 22 14.05 11.60 -3.19
CA GLY A 22 14.19 12.37 -1.94
C GLY A 22 13.35 11.86 -0.78
N VAL A 23 12.27 11.11 -1.05
CA VAL A 23 11.48 10.44 -0.01
C VAL A 23 12.05 9.04 0.16
N ARG A 24 12.53 8.68 1.36
CA ARG A 24 13.03 7.33 1.69
C ARG A 24 12.13 6.61 2.70
N ASP A 25 11.50 7.36 3.59
CA ASP A 25 10.52 6.88 4.54
C ASP A 25 9.28 7.79 4.53
N ILE A 26 8.11 7.17 4.44
CA ILE A 26 6.83 7.87 4.53
C ILE A 26 6.65 8.42 5.95
N ALA A 27 7.18 7.72 6.96
CA ALA A 27 7.13 8.16 8.35
C ALA A 27 8.10 9.32 8.67
N SER A 28 9.16 9.52 7.88
CA SER A 28 10.10 10.64 8.06
C SER A 28 9.69 11.90 7.31
N THR A 29 8.63 11.84 6.50
CA THR A 29 8.15 12.98 5.72
C THR A 29 7.06 13.67 6.52
N ALA A 30 7.20 14.97 6.74
CA ALA A 30 6.15 15.77 7.36
C ALA A 30 4.89 15.72 6.48
N PHE A 31 3.93 14.88 6.83
CA PHE A 31 2.67 14.73 6.11
C PHE A 31 1.59 15.55 6.81
N LYS A 32 0.67 16.11 6.04
CA LYS A 32 -0.58 16.68 6.55
C LYS A 32 -1.70 15.69 6.26
N PRO A 33 -2.46 15.24 7.27
CA PRO A 33 -3.64 14.42 7.08
C PRO A 33 -4.55 14.93 5.95
N GLY A 34 -4.83 14.08 4.96
CA GLY A 34 -5.73 14.41 3.84
C GLY A 34 -5.12 15.25 2.73
N VAL A 35 -3.83 15.61 2.82
CA VAL A 35 -3.10 16.28 1.73
C VAL A 35 -2.26 15.24 0.97
N PRO A 36 -2.30 15.22 -0.37
CA PRO A 36 -1.43 14.37 -1.16
C PRO A 36 0.05 14.65 -0.87
N LEU A 37 0.78 13.61 -0.44
CA LEU A 37 2.22 13.64 -0.21
C LEU A 37 2.97 13.75 -1.53
N PHE A 38 2.66 12.87 -2.49
CA PHE A 38 3.24 12.86 -3.82
C PHE A 38 2.47 11.94 -4.76
N ARG A 39 2.63 12.16 -6.06
CA ARG A 39 2.15 11.24 -7.10
C ARG A 39 3.14 10.09 -7.29
N SER A 40 2.66 8.87 -7.14
CA SER A 40 3.39 7.63 -7.42
C SER A 40 2.85 6.96 -8.67
N TRP A 41 3.70 6.43 -9.53
CA TRP A 41 3.29 5.58 -10.64
C TRP A 41 3.33 4.11 -10.21
N ILE A 42 2.30 3.36 -10.59
CA ILE A 42 2.18 1.94 -10.36
C ILE A 42 2.50 1.23 -11.67
N CYS A 43 3.58 0.46 -11.68
CA CYS A 43 4.02 -0.32 -12.83
C CYS A 43 3.75 -1.82 -12.63
N LEU A 44 3.08 -2.46 -13.59
CA LEU A 44 2.93 -3.91 -13.67
C LEU A 44 4.25 -4.55 -14.09
N GLY A 45 4.68 -5.58 -13.36
CA GLY A 45 5.96 -6.26 -13.60
C GLY A 45 7.18 -5.36 -13.46
N GLY A 46 7.04 -4.19 -12.84
CA GLY A 46 8.12 -3.21 -12.68
C GLY A 46 8.48 -2.40 -13.93
N ILE A 47 7.78 -2.61 -15.06
CA ILE A 47 8.12 -2.01 -16.37
C ILE A 47 6.96 -1.22 -16.96
N LEU A 48 5.74 -1.75 -16.94
CA LEU A 48 4.60 -1.12 -17.63
C LEU A 48 3.81 -0.23 -16.65
N PRO A 49 3.83 1.12 -16.77
CA PRO A 49 2.99 1.98 -15.94
C PRO A 49 1.52 1.73 -16.28
N ILE A 50 0.79 1.13 -15.36
CA ILE A 50 -0.63 0.79 -15.53
C ILE A 50 -1.54 1.78 -14.80
N ASP A 51 -1.03 2.47 -13.78
CA ASP A 51 -1.82 3.38 -12.97
C ASP A 51 -0.94 4.42 -12.27
N PHE A 52 -1.56 5.42 -11.66
CA PHE A 52 -0.92 6.34 -10.73
C PHE A 52 -1.73 6.42 -9.44
N SER A 53 -1.07 6.79 -8.35
CA SER A 53 -1.66 7.00 -7.03
C SER A 53 -1.12 8.29 -6.42
N ASP A 54 -2.00 9.25 -6.15
CA ASP A 54 -1.70 10.44 -5.36
C ASP A 54 -1.73 10.05 -3.88
N LEU A 55 -0.56 9.62 -3.39
CA LEU A 55 -0.41 9.04 -2.05
C LEU A 55 -0.89 10.04 -1.01
N THR A 56 -1.99 9.75 -0.34
CA THR A 56 -2.60 10.65 0.63
C THR A 56 -2.84 9.89 1.92
N LEU A 57 -2.11 10.24 2.98
CA LEU A 57 -2.28 9.64 4.29
C LEU A 57 -3.30 10.46 5.09
N LEU A 58 -4.30 9.78 5.64
CA LEU A 58 -5.23 10.37 6.61
C LEU A 58 -4.67 10.25 8.03
N SER A 59 -4.10 9.10 8.37
CA SER A 59 -3.43 8.90 9.64
C SER A 59 -2.31 7.88 9.53
N ILE A 60 -1.31 8.02 10.38
CA ILE A 60 -0.26 7.02 10.56
C ILE A 60 0.14 7.05 12.03
N THR A 61 0.12 5.88 12.64
CA THR A 61 0.54 5.67 14.01
C THR A 61 1.64 4.61 13.98
N PRO A 62 2.92 5.02 14.12
CA PRO A 62 4.05 4.10 14.12
C PRO A 62 3.83 2.93 15.09
N GLY A 63 4.03 1.70 14.62
CA GLY A 63 3.82 0.48 15.41
C GLY A 63 2.36 0.00 15.53
N VAL A 64 1.37 0.84 15.21
CA VAL A 64 -0.06 0.49 15.29
C VAL A 64 -0.68 0.33 13.90
N GLY A 65 -0.42 1.23 12.96
CA GLY A 65 -1.11 1.19 11.68
C GLY A 65 -1.13 2.50 10.91
N PHE A 66 -1.88 2.53 9.81
CA PHE A 66 -2.13 3.73 9.03
C PHE A 66 -3.47 3.64 8.27
N VAL A 67 -4.00 4.81 7.93
CA VAL A 67 -5.13 4.97 7.02
C VAL A 67 -4.67 5.81 5.83
N GLU A 68 -4.70 5.21 4.66
CA GLU A 68 -4.36 5.82 3.39
C GLU A 68 -5.64 5.99 2.55
N GLN A 69 -5.81 7.16 1.94
CA GLN A 69 -6.89 7.42 1.00
C GLN A 69 -6.37 8.14 -0.24
N SER A 70 -5.69 7.37 -1.10
CA SER A 70 -5.03 7.91 -2.27
C SER A 70 -5.95 7.99 -3.48
N ARG A 71 -5.81 9.04 -4.31
CA ARG A 71 -6.54 9.10 -5.59
C ARG A 71 -5.79 8.26 -6.61
N MET A 72 -6.46 7.27 -7.19
CA MET A 72 -5.88 6.42 -8.22
C MET A 72 -6.49 6.70 -9.59
N GLY A 73 -5.74 6.48 -10.66
CA GLY A 73 -6.24 6.62 -12.02
C GLY A 73 -7.26 5.54 -12.39
N SER A 74 -7.05 4.31 -11.92
CA SER A 74 -7.92 3.15 -12.19
C SER A 74 -9.12 3.01 -11.24
N MET A 75 -9.10 3.66 -10.08
CA MET A 75 -10.13 3.57 -9.05
C MET A 75 -10.84 4.91 -8.87
N ARG A 76 -12.18 4.91 -8.79
CA ARG A 76 -12.97 6.11 -8.40
C ARG A 76 -12.71 6.47 -6.95
N PHE A 77 -12.58 5.44 -6.12
CA PHE A 77 -12.30 5.56 -4.70
C PHE A 77 -11.28 4.50 -4.30
N TRP A 78 -10.33 4.88 -3.46
CA TRP A 78 -9.40 3.96 -2.83
C TRP A 78 -9.12 4.41 -1.41
N ARG A 79 -9.34 3.51 -0.47
CA ARG A 79 -8.97 3.64 0.94
C ARG A 79 -8.36 2.32 1.39
N HIS A 80 -7.16 2.40 1.91
CA HIS A 80 -6.44 1.27 2.48
C HIS A 80 -6.10 1.58 3.92
N GLU A 81 -6.63 0.77 4.83
CA GLU A 81 -6.37 0.83 6.25
C GLU A 81 -5.56 -0.39 6.66
N ARG A 82 -4.45 -0.17 7.36
CA ARG A 82 -3.61 -1.22 7.92
C ARG A 82 -3.56 -1.08 9.42
N THR A 83 -3.87 -2.16 10.13
CA THR A 83 -3.78 -2.23 11.59
C THR A 83 -2.87 -3.38 11.98
N ILE A 84 -2.04 -3.15 12.99
CA ILE A 84 -1.08 -4.10 13.54
C ILE A 84 -1.40 -4.21 15.03
N CYS A 85 -1.89 -5.38 15.44
CA CYS A 85 -2.19 -5.66 16.84
C CYS A 85 -1.20 -6.70 17.37
N PRO A 86 -0.60 -6.50 18.55
CA PRO A 86 0.18 -7.54 19.21
C PRO A 86 -0.71 -8.74 19.55
N VAL A 87 -0.18 -9.95 19.41
CA VAL A 87 -0.80 -11.21 19.84
C VAL A 87 0.26 -12.02 20.61
N GLU A 88 -0.16 -13.04 21.38
CA GLU A 88 0.71 -13.76 22.31
C GLU A 88 2.04 -14.24 21.71
N SER A 89 2.06 -14.64 20.43
CA SER A 89 3.25 -15.14 19.74
C SER A 89 3.69 -14.32 18.53
N GLY A 90 3.31 -13.02 18.46
CA GLY A 90 3.70 -12.18 17.33
C GLY A 90 2.83 -10.94 17.15
N CYS A 91 2.48 -10.65 15.90
CA CYS A 91 1.59 -9.54 15.57
C CYS A 91 0.62 -9.92 14.46
N ARG A 92 -0.65 -9.55 14.65
CA ARG A 92 -1.68 -9.66 13.64
C ARG A 92 -1.70 -8.37 12.82
N LEU A 93 -1.32 -8.49 11.55
CA LEU A 93 -1.48 -7.43 10.56
C LEU A 93 -2.78 -7.65 9.79
N THR A 94 -3.68 -6.67 9.86
CA THR A 94 -4.95 -6.64 9.14
C THR A 94 -4.92 -5.51 8.13
N ASP A 95 -5.18 -5.82 6.86
CA ASP A 95 -5.35 -4.84 5.80
C ASP A 95 -6.83 -4.80 5.39
N THR A 96 -7.51 -3.68 5.66
CA THR A 96 -8.89 -3.41 5.26
C THR A 96 -8.87 -2.49 4.04
N LEU A 97 -9.48 -2.94 2.96
CA LEU A 97 -9.54 -2.20 1.69
C LEU A 97 -10.96 -1.83 1.34
N THR A 98 -11.18 -0.55 1.07
CA THR A 98 -12.42 -0.03 0.52
C THR A 98 -12.09 0.70 -0.77
N PHE A 99 -12.52 0.13 -1.90
CA PHE A 99 -12.22 0.69 -3.21
C PHE A 99 -13.39 0.52 -4.17
N GLU A 100 -13.43 1.41 -5.15
CA GLU A 100 -14.42 1.41 -6.23
C GLU A 100 -13.69 1.48 -7.56
N PRO A 101 -13.60 0.36 -8.32
CA PRO A 101 -12.92 0.37 -9.61
C PRO A 101 -13.70 1.16 -10.65
N ARG A 102 -13.00 1.91 -11.52
CA ARG A 102 -13.64 2.60 -12.66
C ARG A 102 -14.07 1.63 -13.76
N LEU A 103 -13.27 0.59 -13.97
CA LEU A 103 -13.47 -0.43 -15.00
C LEU A 103 -13.07 -1.81 -14.44
N GLY A 104 -13.64 -2.88 -15.00
CA GLY A 104 -13.21 -4.24 -14.68
C GLY A 104 -13.73 -4.83 -13.35
N GLY A 105 -14.77 -4.24 -12.74
CA GLY A 105 -15.50 -4.71 -11.54
C GLY A 105 -14.96 -5.97 -10.84
N PRO A 106 -15.51 -7.18 -11.10
CA PRO A 106 -15.09 -8.41 -10.42
C PRO A 106 -13.62 -8.80 -10.64
N LEU A 107 -13.06 -8.52 -11.83
CA LEU A 107 -11.66 -8.81 -12.15
C LEU A 107 -10.71 -7.90 -11.36
N ALA A 108 -11.05 -6.62 -11.22
CA ALA A 108 -10.31 -5.69 -10.38
C ALA A 108 -10.33 -6.14 -8.91
N VAL A 109 -11.48 -6.59 -8.41
CA VAL A 109 -11.59 -7.15 -7.05
C VAL A 109 -10.72 -8.40 -6.89
N ALA A 110 -10.77 -9.34 -7.83
CA ALA A 110 -9.95 -10.55 -7.80
C ALA A 110 -8.45 -10.22 -7.84
N PHE A 111 -8.06 -9.26 -8.69
CA PHE A 111 -6.68 -8.80 -8.80
C PHE A 111 -6.20 -8.17 -7.48
N VAL A 112 -6.97 -7.25 -6.89
CA VAL A 112 -6.64 -6.62 -5.60
C VAL A 112 -6.50 -7.68 -4.51
N ARG A 113 -7.43 -8.64 -4.42
CA ARG A 113 -7.36 -9.72 -3.43
C ARG A 113 -6.10 -10.57 -3.60
N LYS A 114 -5.78 -10.98 -4.83
CA LYS A 114 -4.58 -11.77 -5.14
C LYS A 114 -3.31 -10.98 -4.82
N PHE A 115 -3.30 -9.69 -5.13
CA PHE A 115 -2.20 -8.80 -4.85
C PHE A 115 -1.95 -8.65 -3.33
N PHE A 116 -2.99 -8.44 -2.53
CA PHE A 116 -2.84 -8.35 -1.08
C PHE A 116 -2.46 -9.68 -0.42
N ALA A 117 -2.97 -10.80 -0.93
CA ALA A 117 -2.52 -12.12 -0.49
C ALA A 117 -1.02 -12.34 -0.77
N HIS A 118 -0.53 -11.87 -1.93
CA HIS A 118 0.89 -11.88 -2.26
C HIS A 118 1.70 -10.97 -1.32
N ARG A 119 1.25 -9.73 -1.06
CA ARG A 119 1.89 -8.81 -0.10
C ARG A 119 2.02 -9.46 1.27
N HIS A 120 0.96 -10.10 1.77
CA HIS A 120 0.98 -10.80 3.05
C HIS A 120 1.94 -11.98 3.05
N LYS A 121 2.00 -12.75 1.96
CA LYS A 121 2.98 -13.83 1.81
C LYS A 121 4.42 -13.31 1.85
N MET A 122 4.70 -12.19 1.18
CA MET A 122 6.02 -11.57 1.20
C MET A 122 6.37 -10.97 2.55
N LEU A 123 5.42 -10.34 3.23
CA LEU A 123 5.59 -9.84 4.59
C LEU A 123 5.94 -10.96 5.56
N ARG A 124 5.21 -12.07 5.53
CA ARG A 124 5.51 -13.26 6.33
C ARG A 124 6.92 -13.78 6.06
N LYS A 125 7.34 -13.83 4.78
CA LYS A 125 8.69 -14.27 4.41
C LYS A 125 9.80 -13.35 4.91
N HIS A 126 9.60 -12.03 4.90
CA HIS A 126 10.64 -11.06 5.28
C HIS A 126 10.69 -10.78 6.77
N LEU A 127 9.57 -10.89 7.49
CA LEU A 127 9.46 -10.54 8.90
C LEU A 127 9.32 -11.74 9.83
N GLY A 128 9.10 -12.95 9.30
CA GLY A 128 8.89 -14.15 10.11
C GLY A 128 7.64 -14.10 11.00
N ALA A 129 6.71 -13.18 10.75
CA ALA A 129 5.53 -12.97 11.58
C ALA A 129 4.49 -14.09 11.40
N PHE A 130 4.10 -14.71 12.51
CA PHE A 130 2.97 -15.64 12.66
C PHE A 130 1.71 -14.89 13.10
#